data_AF-A0A7S4U8D7-F1
#
_entry.id   AF-A0A7S4U8D7-F1
#
_cell.length_a   1.000
_cell.length_b   1.000
_cell.length_c   1.000
_cell.angle_alpha   90.00
_cell.angle_beta   90.00
_cell.angle_gamma   90.00
#
_symmetry.space_group_name_H-M   'P 1'
#
loop_
_entity.id
_entity.type
_entity.pdbx_description
1 polymer ?
#
loop_
_entity_poly.entity_id
_entity_poly.type
_entity_poly.pdbx_seq_one_letter_code
_entity_poly.pdbx_strand_id
1 'polypeptide(L)'
;GIEGVTVIKKYLPYVERSREVLISCSTKILVEGMKELNQTGVATALQVFFSLKILKTKLNEVNTILSNNIAEHLNSIDSTFKKQNHLQQDPTNTNNTVKREDNDVVEWLSLLYGVLTGPVLSAAQQAWHLYGVLKRIRDPQTQGLVEDDLRLQAAEKNERYYSPARMFWNVFTQHLKRLMEASIVGSPSWRPKFAVFYPNMLKMLGLFLEQMMSRPTISTCVNSDEPFQVKKDLLL
;
A
#
# COMPACT_ATOMS: atom_id res chain seq x y z
N GLY A 1 -24.39 14.12 -44.69
CA GLY A 1 -24.66 14.06 -43.24
C GLY A 1 -24.64 12.64 -42.69
N ILE A 2 -25.43 11.73 -43.24
CA ILE A 2 -25.73 10.41 -42.63
C ILE A 2 -24.73 9.32 -43.07
N GLU A 3 -24.14 9.40 -44.26
CA GLU A 3 -23.12 8.44 -44.74
C GLU A 3 -21.82 8.46 -43.92
N GLY A 4 -21.36 9.63 -43.49
CA GLY A 4 -20.19 9.76 -42.61
C GLY A 4 -20.41 9.06 -41.26
N VAL A 5 -21.64 9.08 -40.73
CA VAL A 5 -22.00 8.37 -39.49
C VAL A 5 -21.99 6.86 -39.70
N THR A 6 -22.41 6.37 -40.87
CA THR A 6 -22.38 4.92 -41.19
C THR A 6 -20.96 4.40 -41.37
N VAL A 7 -20.08 5.20 -41.99
CA VAL A 7 -18.65 4.88 -42.11
C VAL A 7 -17.98 4.86 -40.74
N ILE A 8 -18.24 5.86 -39.89
CA ILE A 8 -17.71 5.91 -38.51
C ILE A 8 -18.16 4.69 -37.69
N LYS A 9 -19.43 4.29 -37.80
CA LYS A 9 -19.96 3.08 -37.13
C LYS A 9 -19.20 1.80 -37.51
N LYS A 10 -18.71 1.70 -38.75
CA LYS A 10 -17.90 0.55 -39.19
C LYS A 10 -16.52 0.51 -38.52
N TYR A 11 -15.95 1.67 -38.20
CA TYR A 11 -14.63 1.75 -37.56
C TYR A 11 -14.68 1.74 -36.03
N LEU A 12 -15.84 1.98 -35.43
CA LEU A 12 -16.03 2.01 -33.98
C LEU A 12 -15.49 0.74 -33.27
N PRO A 13 -15.76 -0.49 -33.75
CA PRO A 13 -15.22 -1.70 -33.09
C PRO A 13 -13.69 -1.78 -33.10
N TYR A 14 -13.04 -1.22 -34.12
CA TYR A 14 -11.57 -1.19 -34.19
C TYR A 14 -11.01 -0.20 -33.15
N VAL A 15 -11.64 0.96 -32.99
CA VAL A 15 -11.27 1.95 -31.98
C VAL A 15 -11.46 1.40 -30.56
N GLU A 16 -12.58 0.72 -30.31
CA GLU A 16 -12.85 0.06 -29.03
C GLU A 16 -11.80 -1.01 -28.72
N ARG A 17 -11.48 -1.86 -29.70
CA ARG A 17 -10.42 -2.88 -29.56
C ARG A 17 -9.05 -2.25 -29.29
N SER A 18 -8.69 -1.18 -30.00
CA SER A 18 -7.44 -0.45 -29.74
C SER A 18 -7.41 0.13 -28.33
N ARG A 19 -8.54 0.65 -27.83
CA ARG A 19 -8.67 1.14 -26.46
C ARG A 19 -8.45 0.03 -25.44
N GLU A 20 -9.03 -1.15 -25.64
CA GLU A 20 -8.83 -2.30 -24.75
C GLU A 20 -7.36 -2.76 -24.70
N VAL A 21 -6.71 -2.82 -25.86
CA VAL A 21 -5.27 -3.17 -25.96
C VAL A 21 -4.41 -2.15 -25.21
N LEU A 22 -4.67 -0.85 -25.38
CA LEU A 22 -3.95 0.22 -24.67
C LEU A 22 -4.13 0.11 -23.16
N ILE A 23 -5.36 -0.16 -22.70
CA ILE A 23 -5.65 -0.34 -21.27
C ILE A 23 -4.89 -1.55 -20.72
N SER A 24 -4.92 -2.68 -21.43
CA SER A 24 -4.24 -3.91 -21.02
C SER A 24 -2.72 -3.73 -20.96
N CYS A 25 -2.12 -3.15 -22.00
CA CYS A 25 -0.68 -2.88 -22.07
C CYS A 25 -0.24 -1.92 -20.96
N SER A 26 -0.94 -0.79 -20.81
CA SER A 26 -0.62 0.20 -19.77
C SER A 26 -0.80 -0.36 -18.36
N THR A 27 -1.75 -1.28 -18.15
CA THR A 27 -1.93 -1.95 -16.86
C THR A 27 -0.74 -2.83 -16.52
N LYS A 28 -0.22 -3.60 -17.49
CA LYS A 28 0.99 -4.41 -17.31
C LYS A 28 2.21 -3.53 -16.97
N ILE A 29 2.41 -2.46 -17.75
CA ILE A 29 3.50 -1.50 -17.53
C ILE A 29 3.38 -0.84 -16.15
N LEU A 30 2.16 -0.50 -15.70
CA LEU A 30 1.96 0.07 -14.36
C LEU A 30 2.33 -0.93 -13.26
N VAL A 31 1.86 -2.17 -13.37
CA VAL A 31 2.12 -3.21 -12.36
C VAL A 31 3.62 -3.54 -12.28
N GLU A 32 4.27 -3.74 -13.42
CA GLU A 32 5.71 -3.98 -13.50
C GLU A 32 6.50 -2.76 -13.00
N GLY A 33 6.12 -1.56 -13.46
CA GLY A 33 6.73 -0.32 -13.04
C GLY A 33 6.62 -0.05 -11.54
N MET A 34 5.50 -0.42 -10.90
CA MET A 34 5.39 -0.35 -9.44
C MET A 34 6.28 -1.38 -8.75
N LYS A 35 6.31 -2.63 -9.23
CA LYS A 35 7.15 -3.70 -8.65
C LYS A 35 8.65 -3.37 -8.72
N GLU A 36 9.09 -2.85 -9.85
CA GLU A 36 10.49 -2.51 -10.10
C GLU A 36 10.85 -1.08 -9.68
N LEU A 37 9.85 -0.28 -9.25
CA LEU A 37 9.98 1.15 -8.95
C LEU A 37 10.51 1.96 -10.16
N ASN A 38 10.11 1.57 -11.37
CA ASN A 38 10.44 2.25 -12.62
C ASN A 38 9.52 3.45 -12.85
N GLN A 39 10.05 4.64 -12.54
CA GLN A 39 9.34 5.92 -12.68
C GLN A 39 8.82 6.17 -14.10
N THR A 40 9.60 5.84 -15.14
CA THR A 40 9.21 6.08 -16.53
C THR A 40 8.04 5.20 -16.93
N GLY A 41 8.07 3.91 -16.56
CA GLY A 41 6.97 2.99 -16.81
C GLY A 41 5.68 3.45 -16.13
N VAL A 42 5.76 3.79 -14.83
CA VAL A 42 4.62 4.30 -14.08
C VAL A 42 4.08 5.60 -14.70
N ALA A 43 4.94 6.58 -14.99
CA ALA A 43 4.52 7.85 -15.58
C ALA A 43 3.82 7.66 -16.92
N THR A 44 4.37 6.81 -17.79
CA THR A 44 3.81 6.49 -19.11
C THR A 44 2.42 5.87 -18.98
N ALA A 45 2.26 4.88 -18.11
CA ALA A 45 0.97 4.23 -17.88
C ALA A 45 -0.08 5.22 -17.33
N LEU A 46 0.30 6.06 -16.35
CA LEU A 46 -0.59 7.06 -15.78
C LEU A 46 -1.03 8.10 -16.82
N GLN A 47 -0.14 8.54 -17.71
CA GLN A 47 -0.47 9.46 -18.79
C GLN A 47 -1.48 8.86 -19.78
N VAL A 48 -1.33 7.58 -20.13
CA VAL A 48 -2.32 6.88 -20.97
C VAL A 48 -3.68 6.80 -20.26
N PHE A 49 -3.71 6.44 -18.98
CA PHE A 49 -4.96 6.38 -18.23
C PHE A 49 -5.63 7.74 -18.05
N PHE A 50 -4.83 8.80 -17.90
CA PHE A 50 -5.32 10.17 -17.87
C PHE A 50 -5.96 10.57 -19.20
N SER A 51 -5.26 10.30 -20.31
CA SER A 51 -5.73 10.58 -21.67
C SER A 51 -7.02 9.83 -22.00
N LEU A 52 -7.15 8.59 -21.51
CA LEU A 52 -8.35 7.77 -21.67
C LEU A 52 -9.47 8.07 -20.64
N LYS A 53 -9.27 9.06 -19.75
CA LYS A 53 -10.20 9.49 -18.70
C LYS A 53 -10.62 8.35 -17.73
N ILE A 54 -9.71 7.41 -17.46
CA ILE A 54 -9.92 6.28 -16.54
C ILE A 54 -8.92 6.23 -15.38
N LEU A 55 -8.07 7.25 -15.24
CA LEU A 55 -7.01 7.29 -14.23
C LEU A 55 -7.53 7.08 -12.81
N LYS A 56 -8.60 7.79 -12.42
CA LYS A 56 -9.20 7.65 -11.09
C LYS A 56 -9.62 6.21 -10.78
N THR A 57 -10.30 5.56 -11.72
CA THR A 57 -10.70 4.16 -11.60
C THR A 57 -9.50 3.24 -11.43
N LYS A 58 -8.45 3.45 -12.23
CA LYS A 58 -7.23 2.64 -12.18
C LYS A 58 -6.42 2.85 -10.90
N LEU A 59 -6.36 4.07 -10.37
CA LEU A 59 -5.75 4.34 -9.07
C LEU A 59 -6.51 3.64 -7.93
N ASN A 60 -7.85 3.65 -7.96
CA ASN A 60 -8.66 2.94 -6.97
C ASN A 60 -8.46 1.41 -7.05
N GLU A 61 -8.34 0.85 -8.25
CA GLU A 61 -8.05 -0.57 -8.46
C GLU A 61 -6.68 -0.96 -7.87
N VAL A 62 -5.63 -0.19 -8.17
CA VAL A 62 -4.29 -0.40 -7.60
C VAL A 62 -4.30 -0.28 -6.08
N ASN A 63 -4.97 0.74 -5.54
CA ASN A 63 -5.09 0.91 -4.10
C ASN A 63 -5.83 -0.27 -3.46
N THR A 64 -6.85 -0.82 -4.11
CA THR A 64 -7.57 -2.01 -3.63
C THR A 64 -6.65 -3.23 -3.61
N ILE A 65 -5.84 -3.44 -4.65
CA ILE A 65 -4.86 -4.54 -4.72
C ILE A 65 -3.82 -4.42 -3.59
N LEU A 66 -3.22 -3.24 -3.41
CA LEU A 66 -2.27 -2.99 -2.33
C LEU A 66 -2.90 -3.20 -0.95
N SER A 67 -4.15 -2.76 -0.78
CA SER A 67 -4.89 -2.91 0.47
C SER A 67 -5.18 -4.37 0.80
N ASN A 68 -5.62 -5.15 -0.19
CA ASN A 68 -5.88 -6.57 -0.03
C ASN A 68 -4.61 -7.34 0.30
N ASN A 69 -3.48 -7.00 -0.34
CA ASN A 69 -2.18 -7.59 -0.04
C ASN A 69 -1.78 -7.35 1.43
N ILE A 70 -1.86 -6.11 1.92
CA ILE A 70 -1.58 -5.77 3.32
C ILE A 70 -2.50 -6.54 4.27
N ALA A 71 -3.81 -6.56 3.97
CA ALA A 71 -4.80 -7.25 4.79
C ALA A 71 -4.53 -8.76 4.86
N GLU A 72 -4.24 -9.41 3.73
CA GLU A 72 -3.95 -10.84 3.65
C GLU A 72 -2.74 -11.20 4.51
N HIS A 73 -1.62 -10.50 4.34
CA HIS A 73 -0.40 -10.79 5.09
C HIS A 73 -0.51 -10.48 6.58
N LEU A 74 -1.16 -9.38 6.98
CA LEU A 74 -1.37 -9.09 8.41
C LEU A 74 -2.32 -10.09 9.07
N ASN A 75 -3.40 -10.49 8.40
CA ASN A 75 -4.32 -11.50 8.92
C ASN A 75 -3.67 -12.90 8.98
N SER A 76 -2.71 -13.18 8.10
CA SER A 76 -1.98 -14.45 8.10
C SER A 76 -1.20 -14.70 9.39
N ILE A 77 -0.78 -13.65 10.10
CA ILE A 77 0.01 -13.75 11.34
C ILE A 77 -0.76 -14.56 12.39
N ASP A 78 -2.02 -14.19 12.65
CA ASP A 78 -2.86 -14.88 13.64
C ASP A 78 -3.11 -16.35 13.25
N SER A 79 -3.35 -16.61 11.96
CA SER A 79 -3.55 -17.98 11.46
C SER A 79 -2.28 -18.85 11.54
N THR A 80 -1.11 -18.25 11.32
CA THR A 80 0.19 -18.95 11.34
C THR A 80 0.59 -19.24 12.78
N PHE A 81 0.43 -18.24 13.65
CA PHE A 81 0.67 -18.36 15.08
C PHE A 81 -0.20 -19.45 15.74
N LYS A 82 -1.50 -19.52 15.40
CA LYS A 82 -2.40 -20.58 15.90
C LYS A 82 -2.01 -21.98 15.41
N LYS A 83 -1.59 -22.11 14.14
CA LYS A 83 -1.16 -23.40 13.57
C LYS A 83 0.12 -23.94 14.21
N GLN A 84 1.12 -23.09 14.43
CA GLN A 84 2.38 -23.51 15.06
C GLN A 84 2.18 -23.97 16.52
N ASN A 85 1.29 -23.31 17.25
CA ASN A 85 0.92 -23.72 18.59
C ASN A 85 0.20 -25.07 18.66
N HIS A 86 -0.61 -25.41 17.65
CA HIS A 86 -1.32 -26.69 17.62
C HIS A 86 -0.41 -27.88 17.26
N LEU A 87 0.58 -27.67 16.37
CA LEU A 87 1.51 -28.72 15.93
C LEU A 87 2.52 -29.15 17.01
N GLN A 88 2.70 -28.39 18.07
CA GLN A 88 3.65 -28.71 19.16
C GLN A 88 2.98 -29.34 20.39
N GLN A 89 1.68 -29.66 20.34
CA GLN A 89 0.98 -30.32 21.45
C GLN A 89 1.20 -31.84 21.45
N ASP A 90 2.41 -32.28 21.81
CA ASP A 90 2.63 -33.65 22.29
C ASP A 90 2.22 -33.73 23.78
N PRO A 91 1.36 -34.69 24.18
CA PRO A 91 0.68 -34.66 25.49
C PRO A 91 1.53 -35.10 26.70
N THR A 92 2.84 -35.31 26.58
CA THR A 92 3.62 -36.03 27.60
C THR A 92 4.55 -35.18 28.49
N ASN A 93 4.59 -33.84 28.38
CA ASN A 93 5.61 -33.05 29.10
C ASN A 93 5.05 -31.82 29.86
N THR A 94 4.64 -32.03 31.10
CA THR A 94 3.99 -31.07 32.00
C THR A 94 4.93 -30.00 32.58
N ASN A 95 6.25 -30.16 32.44
CA ASN A 95 7.25 -29.27 33.06
C ASN A 95 7.67 -28.06 32.19
N ASN A 96 7.14 -27.94 30.96
CA ASN A 96 7.58 -26.91 30.00
C ASN A 96 6.65 -25.69 29.87
N THR A 97 5.57 -25.60 30.66
CA THR A 97 4.53 -24.56 30.50
C THR A 97 5.06 -23.12 30.69
N VAL A 98 5.96 -22.89 31.65
CA VAL A 98 6.47 -21.53 31.95
C VAL A 98 7.46 -21.03 30.88
N LYS A 99 8.31 -21.91 30.32
CA LYS A 99 9.24 -21.53 29.22
C LYS A 99 8.53 -21.32 27.88
N ARG A 100 7.35 -21.93 27.70
CA ARG A 100 6.56 -21.89 26.47
C ARG A 100 5.90 -20.53 26.26
N GLU A 101 5.41 -19.95 27.36
CA GLU A 101 4.67 -18.70 27.36
C GLU A 101 5.46 -17.44 26.96
N ASP A 102 6.78 -17.41 27.18
CA ASP A 102 7.67 -16.33 26.73
C ASP A 102 8.08 -16.49 25.25
N ASN A 103 8.19 -17.73 24.77
CA ASN A 103 8.50 -18.01 23.36
C ASN A 103 7.37 -17.59 22.41
N ASP A 104 6.12 -17.67 22.86
CA ASP A 104 4.93 -17.27 22.08
C ASP A 104 4.99 -15.81 21.62
N VAL A 105 5.42 -14.90 22.49
CA VAL A 105 5.54 -13.47 22.17
C VAL A 105 6.67 -13.24 21.19
N VAL A 106 7.81 -13.90 21.39
CA VAL A 106 8.98 -13.77 20.50
C VAL A 106 8.66 -14.29 19.09
N GLU A 107 7.97 -15.42 18.99
CA GLU A 107 7.53 -16.00 17.72
C GLU A 107 6.53 -15.09 17.00
N TRP A 108 5.54 -14.56 17.71
CA TRP A 108 4.58 -13.62 17.14
C TRP A 108 5.24 -12.33 16.64
N LEU A 109 6.19 -11.77 17.39
CA LEU A 109 6.95 -10.57 16.97
C LEU A 109 7.81 -10.85 15.75
N SER A 110 8.40 -12.06 15.66
CA SER A 110 9.15 -12.49 14.49
C SER A 110 8.27 -12.56 13.23
N LEU A 111 7.07 -13.12 13.36
CA LEU A 111 6.08 -13.14 12.27
C LEU A 111 5.66 -11.72 11.85
N LEU A 112 5.37 -10.85 12.83
CA LEU A 112 5.04 -9.46 12.56
C LEU A 112 6.19 -8.76 11.84
N TYR A 113 7.43 -8.92 12.30
CA TYR A 113 8.61 -8.33 11.68
C TYR A 113 8.79 -8.79 10.23
N GLY A 114 8.64 -10.08 9.95
CA GLY A 114 8.71 -10.63 8.59
C GLY A 114 7.65 -10.04 7.66
N VAL A 115 6.42 -9.87 8.13
CA VAL A 115 5.34 -9.24 7.37
C VAL A 115 5.61 -7.74 7.15
N LEU A 116 6.08 -7.04 8.17
CA LEU A 116 6.39 -5.60 8.09
C LEU A 116 7.53 -5.33 7.11
N THR A 117 8.62 -6.09 7.20
CA THR A 117 9.84 -5.87 6.38
C THR A 117 9.77 -6.46 4.98
N GLY A 118 8.82 -7.36 4.71
CA GLY A 118 8.61 -7.95 3.39
C GLY A 118 7.43 -7.31 2.64
N PRO A 119 6.25 -7.95 2.64
CA PRO A 119 5.11 -7.54 1.82
C PRO A 119 4.58 -6.15 2.14
N VAL A 120 4.50 -5.76 3.43
CA VAL A 120 4.00 -4.44 3.82
C VAL A 120 4.97 -3.34 3.42
N LEU A 121 6.29 -3.54 3.59
CA LEU A 121 7.31 -2.60 3.12
C LEU A 121 7.27 -2.45 1.60
N SER A 122 7.13 -3.56 0.86
CA SER A 122 6.98 -3.51 -0.59
C SER A 122 5.73 -2.73 -1.02
N ALA A 123 4.58 -2.96 -0.38
CA ALA A 123 3.35 -2.23 -0.66
C ALA A 123 3.49 -0.72 -0.33
N ALA A 124 4.17 -0.39 0.78
CA ALA A 124 4.46 0.99 1.17
C ALA A 124 5.32 1.70 0.11
N GLN A 125 6.38 1.04 -0.35
CA GLN A 125 7.28 1.56 -1.39
C GLN A 125 6.56 1.77 -2.71
N GLN A 126 5.70 0.83 -3.12
CA GLN A 126 4.88 0.96 -4.32
C GLN A 126 3.90 2.13 -4.22
N ALA A 127 3.21 2.28 -3.09
CA ALA A 127 2.28 3.40 -2.85
C ALA A 127 3.00 4.75 -2.86
N TRP A 128 4.18 4.83 -2.25
CA TRP A 128 4.99 6.05 -2.21
C TRP A 128 5.58 6.40 -3.57
N HIS A 129 6.06 5.40 -4.31
CA HIS A 129 6.54 5.56 -5.67
C HIS A 129 5.43 6.07 -6.59
N LEU A 130 4.27 5.42 -6.57
CA LEU A 130 3.08 5.84 -7.34
C LEU A 130 2.70 7.29 -7.01
N TYR A 131 2.66 7.64 -5.72
CA TYR A 131 2.37 8.99 -5.28
C TYR A 131 3.41 10.02 -5.77
N GLY A 132 4.70 9.69 -5.67
CA GLY A 132 5.79 10.55 -6.12
C GLY A 132 5.76 10.83 -7.62
N VAL A 133 5.37 9.83 -8.42
CA VAL A 133 5.18 10.01 -9.87
C VAL A 133 3.92 10.82 -10.16
N LEU A 134 2.80 10.50 -9.50
CA LEU A 134 1.53 11.18 -9.70
C LEU A 134 1.62 12.69 -9.45
N LYS A 135 2.40 13.10 -8.45
CA LYS A 135 2.72 14.51 -8.13
C LYS A 135 3.42 15.29 -9.22
N ARG A 136 4.13 14.59 -10.12
CA ARG A 136 5.05 15.21 -11.08
C ARG A 136 4.50 15.18 -12.51
N ILE A 137 3.60 14.25 -12.81
CA ILE A 137 3.03 14.14 -14.15
C ILE A 137 2.12 15.33 -14.45
N ARG A 138 2.26 15.85 -15.67
CA ARG A 138 1.46 16.94 -16.21
C ARG A 138 0.59 16.44 -17.35
N ASP A 139 -0.56 17.07 -17.50
CA ASP A 139 -1.39 16.92 -18.68
C ASP A 139 -0.62 17.47 -19.92
N PRO A 140 -0.42 16.67 -20.98
CA PRO A 140 0.23 17.13 -22.19
C PRO A 140 -0.43 18.36 -22.83
N GLN A 141 -1.76 18.50 -22.69
CA GLN A 141 -2.50 19.59 -23.33
C GLN A 141 -2.50 20.87 -22.49
N THR A 142 -2.91 20.78 -21.22
CA THR A 142 -3.04 21.97 -20.35
C THR A 142 -1.77 22.30 -19.56
N GLN A 143 -0.79 21.39 -19.51
CA GLN A 143 0.41 21.46 -18.67
C GLN A 143 0.12 21.52 -17.15
N GLY A 144 -1.15 21.39 -16.75
CA GLY A 144 -1.57 21.30 -15.35
C GLY A 144 -1.15 19.98 -14.72
N LEU A 145 -1.00 19.97 -13.39
CA LEU A 145 -0.69 18.74 -12.66
C LEU A 145 -1.91 17.81 -12.66
N VAL A 146 -1.67 16.55 -12.99
CA VAL A 146 -2.73 15.54 -13.03
C VAL A 146 -3.34 15.31 -11.65
N GLU A 147 -2.55 15.41 -10.57
CA GLU A 147 -3.07 15.30 -9.20
C GLU A 147 -4.07 16.42 -8.88
N ASP A 148 -3.83 17.64 -9.34
CA ASP A 148 -4.75 18.76 -9.10
C ASP A 148 -6.08 18.55 -9.81
N ASP A 149 -6.05 18.07 -11.06
CA ASP A 149 -7.26 17.70 -11.79
C ASP A 149 -8.05 16.59 -11.07
N LEU A 150 -7.36 15.56 -10.55
CA LEU A 150 -8.01 14.51 -9.75
C LEU A 150 -8.65 15.06 -8.47
N ARG A 151 -8.01 16.04 -7.82
CA ARG A 151 -8.55 16.70 -6.61
C ARG A 151 -9.77 17.55 -6.94
N LEU A 152 -9.74 18.30 -8.04
CA LEU A 152 -10.87 19.09 -8.53
C LEU A 152 -12.06 18.19 -8.88
N GLN A 153 -11.84 17.13 -9.65
CA GLN A 153 -12.87 16.14 -9.98
C GLN A 153 -13.49 15.47 -8.74
N ALA A 154 -12.71 15.26 -7.67
CA ALA A 154 -13.23 14.74 -6.41
C ALA A 154 -14.07 15.80 -5.69
N ALA A 155 -13.61 17.05 -5.62
CA ALA A 155 -14.33 18.15 -5.00
C ALA A 155 -15.69 18.42 -5.69
N GLU A 156 -15.73 18.42 -7.03
CA GLU A 156 -16.97 18.57 -7.81
C GLU A 156 -18.02 17.50 -7.48
N LYS A 157 -17.56 16.27 -7.20
CA LYS A 157 -18.42 15.15 -6.82
C LYS A 157 -18.69 15.07 -5.31
N ASN A 158 -18.22 16.04 -4.54
CA ASN A 158 -18.25 16.03 -3.07
C ASN A 158 -17.62 14.77 -2.46
N GLU A 159 -16.60 14.23 -3.13
CA GLU A 159 -15.83 13.06 -2.72
C GLU A 159 -14.48 13.47 -2.12
N ARG A 160 -13.97 12.70 -1.16
CA ARG A 160 -12.60 12.89 -0.67
C ARG A 160 -11.60 12.23 -1.60
N TYR A 161 -10.67 13.02 -2.11
CA TYR A 161 -9.44 12.49 -2.72
C TYR A 161 -8.51 11.99 -1.62
N TYR A 162 -8.10 10.73 -1.71
CA TYR A 162 -7.00 10.19 -0.91
C TYR A 162 -5.82 9.92 -1.85
N SER A 163 -4.64 10.45 -1.50
CA SER A 163 -3.42 10.07 -2.21
C SER A 163 -3.12 8.59 -1.97
N PRO A 164 -2.42 7.90 -2.90
CA PRO A 164 -2.01 6.51 -2.70
C PRO A 164 -1.28 6.28 -1.37
N ALA A 165 -0.39 7.21 -1.01
CA ALA A 165 0.29 7.23 0.29
C ALA A 165 -0.67 7.28 1.49
N ARG A 166 -1.70 8.14 1.44
CA ARG A 166 -2.68 8.26 2.54
C ARG A 166 -3.58 7.03 2.62
N MET A 167 -3.95 6.45 1.48
CA MET A 167 -4.71 5.19 1.46
C MET A 167 -3.92 4.05 2.10
N PHE A 168 -2.63 3.92 1.75
CA PHE A 168 -1.73 2.94 2.39
C PHE A 168 -1.76 3.07 3.91
N TRP A 169 -1.54 4.28 4.45
CA TRP A 169 -1.51 4.48 5.90
C TRP A 169 -2.83 4.15 6.58
N ASN A 170 -3.96 4.56 6.00
CA ASN A 170 -5.27 4.25 6.55
C ASN A 170 -5.48 2.73 6.66
N VAL A 171 -5.14 1.99 5.61
CA VAL A 171 -5.33 0.53 5.57
C VAL A 171 -4.36 -0.16 6.52
N PHE A 172 -3.07 0.17 6.43
CA PHE A 172 -2.04 -0.41 7.29
C PHE A 172 -2.36 -0.21 8.77
N THR A 173 -2.64 1.03 9.18
CA THR A 173 -2.95 1.33 10.60
C THR A 173 -4.24 0.65 11.06
N GLN A 174 -5.26 0.58 10.21
CA GLN A 174 -6.52 -0.11 10.53
C GLN A 174 -6.30 -1.62 10.74
N HIS A 175 -5.56 -2.28 9.85
CA HIS A 175 -5.32 -3.72 9.97
C HIS A 175 -4.34 -4.05 11.11
N LEU A 176 -3.30 -3.23 11.29
CA LEU A 176 -2.40 -3.38 12.43
C LEU A 176 -3.16 -3.20 13.75
N LYS A 177 -4.01 -2.17 13.86
CA LYS A 177 -4.86 -1.96 15.04
C LYS A 177 -5.73 -3.18 15.33
N ARG A 178 -6.43 -3.71 14.32
CA ARG A 178 -7.28 -4.91 14.48
C ARG A 178 -6.48 -6.12 14.93
N LEU A 179 -5.30 -6.34 14.35
CA LEU A 179 -4.41 -7.43 14.74
C LEU A 179 -4.00 -7.29 16.22
N MET A 180 -3.61 -6.09 16.63
CA MET A 180 -3.23 -5.78 18.01
C MET A 180 -4.39 -5.96 18.99
N GLU A 181 -5.58 -5.47 18.65
CA GLU A 181 -6.79 -5.63 19.46
C GLU A 181 -7.16 -7.11 19.60
N ALA A 182 -7.11 -7.89 18.52
CA ALA A 182 -7.40 -9.32 18.56
C ALA A 182 -6.41 -10.07 19.47
N SER A 183 -5.11 -9.78 19.38
CA SER A 183 -4.09 -10.46 20.17
C SER A 183 -4.09 -10.04 21.66
N ILE A 184 -4.30 -8.75 21.97
CA ILE A 184 -4.20 -8.22 23.35
C ILE A 184 -5.53 -8.30 24.11
N VAL A 185 -6.64 -7.95 23.45
CA VAL A 185 -7.96 -7.94 24.09
C VAL A 185 -8.56 -9.34 24.11
N GLY A 186 -8.30 -10.13 23.07
CA GLY A 186 -8.80 -11.50 22.94
C GLY A 186 -8.12 -12.53 23.85
N SER A 187 -6.95 -12.22 24.43
CA SER A 187 -6.23 -13.14 25.30
C SER A 187 -5.69 -12.45 26.57
N PRO A 188 -6.27 -12.70 27.75
CA PRO A 188 -5.86 -12.07 29.01
C PRO A 188 -4.38 -12.26 29.36
N SER A 189 -3.75 -13.35 28.87
CA SER A 189 -2.33 -13.64 29.07
C SER A 189 -1.38 -12.67 28.35
N TRP A 190 -1.87 -11.95 27.34
CA TRP A 190 -1.05 -11.00 26.56
C TRP A 190 -0.94 -9.63 27.20
N ARG A 191 -1.89 -9.24 28.06
CA ARG A 191 -1.90 -7.92 28.69
C ARG A 191 -0.64 -7.62 29.51
N PRO A 192 -0.19 -8.49 30.44
CA PRO A 192 1.05 -8.23 31.20
C PRO A 192 2.29 -8.32 30.30
N LYS A 193 2.27 -9.17 29.27
CA LYS A 193 3.38 -9.34 28.32
C LYS A 193 3.54 -8.12 27.42
N PHE A 194 2.45 -7.47 27.02
CA PHE A 194 2.44 -6.30 26.15
C PHE A 194 3.32 -5.17 26.68
N ALA A 195 3.25 -4.87 27.97
CA ALA A 195 4.08 -3.83 28.58
C ALA A 195 5.59 -4.11 28.41
N VAL A 196 5.99 -5.39 28.44
CA VAL A 196 7.38 -5.82 28.32
C VAL A 196 7.87 -5.77 26.88
N PHE A 197 7.02 -6.14 25.91
CA PHE A 197 7.45 -6.21 24.49
C PHE A 197 7.13 -4.98 23.66
N TYR A 198 6.28 -4.07 24.14
CA TYR A 198 5.92 -2.84 23.44
C TYR A 198 7.13 -2.01 22.95
N PRO A 199 8.23 -1.84 23.73
CA PRO A 199 9.42 -1.14 23.24
C PRO A 199 10.05 -1.81 22.01
N ASN A 200 10.06 -3.15 21.96
CA ASN A 200 10.58 -3.89 20.81
C ASN A 200 9.69 -3.69 19.58
N MET A 201 8.37 -3.71 19.77
CA MET A 201 7.42 -3.42 18.69
C MET A 201 7.60 -2.00 18.14
N LEU A 202 7.76 -1.00 19.00
CA LEU A 202 8.06 0.36 18.59
C LEU A 202 9.38 0.44 17.80
N LYS A 203 10.42 -0.26 18.26
CA LYS A 203 11.69 -0.35 17.54
C LYS A 203 11.51 -0.96 16.15
N MET A 204 10.72 -2.02 16.02
CA MET A 204 10.41 -2.64 14.72
C MET A 204 9.66 -1.69 13.78
N LEU A 205 8.68 -0.96 14.30
CA LEU A 205 7.98 0.07 13.53
C LEU A 205 8.92 1.22 13.12
N GLY A 206 9.82 1.63 14.01
CA GLY A 206 10.87 2.60 13.70
C GLY A 206 11.76 2.13 12.55
N LEU A 207 12.28 0.90 12.61
CA LEU A 207 13.08 0.31 11.55
C LEU A 207 12.30 0.19 10.23
N PHE A 208 11.02 -0.20 10.28
CA PHE A 208 10.15 -0.23 9.12
C PHE A 208 10.02 1.16 8.47
N LEU A 209 9.78 2.20 9.27
CA LEU A 209 9.70 3.58 8.80
C LEU A 209 11.03 4.05 8.21
N GLU A 210 12.14 3.75 8.86
CA GLU A 210 13.49 4.06 8.36
C GLU A 210 13.76 3.36 7.03
N GLN A 211 13.41 2.09 6.88
CA GLN A 211 13.56 1.33 5.62
C GLN A 211 12.66 1.87 4.50
N MET A 212 11.45 2.28 4.84
CA MET A 212 10.53 2.91 3.90
C MET A 212 11.09 4.25 3.39
N MET A 213 11.73 5.03 4.28
CA MET A 213 12.26 6.38 3.99
C MET A 213 13.69 6.37 3.41
N SER A 214 14.49 5.33 3.68
CA SER A 214 15.92 5.27 3.32
C SER A 214 16.21 4.85 1.87
N ARG A 215 15.21 4.43 1.09
CA ARG A 215 15.41 4.35 -0.35
C ARG A 215 15.56 5.76 -0.91
N PRO A 216 16.59 6.04 -1.73
CA PRO A 216 16.74 7.35 -2.33
C PRO A 216 15.50 7.57 -3.20
N THR A 217 14.65 8.49 -2.77
CA THR A 217 13.87 9.28 -3.71
C THR A 217 14.91 9.85 -4.65
N ILE A 218 14.92 9.36 -5.89
CA ILE A 218 15.88 9.70 -6.94
C ILE A 218 16.25 11.18 -6.79
N SER A 219 17.47 11.42 -6.33
CA SER A 219 18.12 12.71 -6.40
C SER A 219 18.29 12.99 -7.88
N THR A 220 17.43 13.82 -8.45
CA THR A 220 17.81 14.92 -9.34
C THR A 220 16.56 15.68 -9.77
N CYS A 221 16.70 17.00 -9.69
CA CYS A 221 15.90 18.05 -10.33
C CYS A 221 14.71 18.62 -9.52
N VAL A 222 15.04 19.78 -8.92
CA VAL A 222 14.21 20.95 -8.59
C VAL A 222 13.66 21.03 -7.17
N ASN A 223 14.32 21.91 -6.41
CA ASN A 223 13.85 22.61 -5.23
C ASN A 223 12.36 22.93 -5.31
N SER A 224 11.58 22.42 -4.37
CA SER A 224 10.46 23.17 -3.82
C SER A 224 10.32 22.78 -2.36
N ASP A 225 10.47 23.79 -1.52
CA ASP A 225 10.43 23.74 -0.07
C ASP A 225 9.11 23.13 0.42
N GLU A 226 9.21 22.01 1.13
CA GLU A 226 8.39 21.76 2.32
C GLU A 226 8.99 20.57 3.10
N PRO A 227 9.76 20.81 4.17
CA PRO A 227 10.07 19.75 5.11
C PRO A 227 8.81 19.49 5.93
N PHE A 228 8.22 18.30 5.76
CA PHE A 228 7.21 17.78 6.69
C PHE A 228 7.87 17.65 8.08
N GLN A 229 7.70 18.67 8.91
CA GLN A 229 8.08 18.66 10.31
C GLN A 229 7.22 17.62 11.02
N VAL A 230 7.78 16.43 11.26
CA VAL A 230 7.27 15.53 12.28
C VAL A 230 7.52 16.22 13.62
N LYS A 231 6.48 16.89 14.16
CA LYS A 231 6.54 17.44 15.52
C LYS A 231 6.99 16.31 16.45
N LYS A 232 8.15 16.50 17.08
CA LYS A 232 8.75 15.61 18.07
C LYS A 232 7.98 15.59 19.41
N ASP A 233 6.79 16.18 19.48
CA ASP A 233 6.07 16.41 20.73
C ASP A 233 5.10 15.27 21.12
N LEU A 234 5.38 14.03 20.72
CA LEU A 234 4.58 12.86 21.10
C LEU A 234 5.40 11.76 21.79
N LEU A 235 6.57 12.11 22.33
CA LEU A 235 7.32 11.30 23.29
C LEU A 235 7.69 12.14 24.51
N LEU A 236 6.69 12.42 25.35
CA LEU A 236 6.81 12.64 26.79
C LEU A 236 5.60 11.99 27.48
#